data_AF-A0A8B6CA31-F1
#
_entry.id   AF-A0A8B6CA31-F1
#
_cell.length_a   1.000
_cell.length_b   1.000
_cell.length_c   1.000
_cell.angle_alpha   90.00
_cell.angle_beta   90.00
_cell.angle_gamma   90.00
#
_symmetry.space_group_name_H-M   'P 1'
#
loop_
_entity.id
_entity.type
_entity.pdbx_description
1 polymer ?
#
loop_
_entity_poly.entity_id
_entity_poly.type
_entity_poly.pdbx_seq_one_letter_code
_entity_poly.pdbx_strand_id
1 'polypeptide(L)'
;MVSYKISVKTGDKKGAGTDANVYVILHGKGTKTSEQNLDTFFKNDFERGSIDTYSVDSDINIPEVQRIELWRDNNGLLSNWYLDWIEVTNVETGITSIFPAMKWIKEDNHYFFKHIDTCLPQDDPFKDMRMLELQTIQKDYQLQVKVPGLPAQVKELPDDERFSFDYKFNIGMKTQKYTEESKKLVMASGYDWKDVDDVKTVYTSVFGVPQGSEYFNDDADFGRQRLASLNSSLITLCTAIPEKFGVTEEMVKPFLEGKTIAQAMADKRLFIIDLAILEGCPAKSEDIVITCPFALFYFNNADNLMPIAIQLFQEKGTNNPVFLPSDPVYTWMLAKMWYSLADATYHQGLTHLST
;
A
#
# COMPACT_ATOMS: atom_id res chain seq x y z
N MET A 1 -12.96 -15.40 -48.12
CA MET A 1 -13.33 -14.92 -46.78
C MET A 1 -12.50 -15.64 -45.76
N VAL A 2 -11.86 -14.87 -44.90
CA VAL A 2 -11.13 -15.32 -43.71
C VAL A 2 -11.93 -14.90 -42.50
N SER A 3 -12.11 -15.81 -41.54
CA SER A 3 -12.87 -15.53 -40.32
C SER A 3 -11.92 -15.17 -39.18
N TYR A 4 -12.30 -14.15 -38.41
CA TYR A 4 -11.61 -13.70 -37.21
C TYR A 4 -12.54 -13.83 -36.01
N LYS A 5 -12.01 -14.36 -34.92
CA LYS A 5 -12.66 -14.33 -33.61
C LYS A 5 -12.11 -13.16 -32.82
N ILE A 6 -12.98 -12.21 -32.46
CA ILE A 6 -12.62 -11.02 -31.69
C ILE A 6 -13.24 -11.13 -30.30
N SER A 7 -12.43 -11.20 -29.25
CA SER A 7 -12.88 -11.18 -27.86
C SER A 7 -12.55 -9.83 -27.23
N VAL A 8 -13.54 -9.20 -26.61
CA VAL A 8 -13.45 -7.85 -26.03
C VAL A 8 -13.71 -7.94 -24.54
N LYS A 9 -12.80 -7.42 -23.72
CA LYS A 9 -12.96 -7.31 -22.27
C LYS A 9 -13.33 -5.89 -21.90
N THR A 10 -14.56 -5.70 -21.42
CA THR A 10 -14.94 -4.46 -20.73
C THR A 10 -14.46 -4.54 -19.29
N GLY A 11 -13.85 -3.47 -18.79
CA GLY A 11 -13.32 -3.44 -17.43
C GLY A 11 -14.41 -3.33 -16.37
N ASP A 12 -14.01 -3.52 -15.12
CA ASP A 12 -14.91 -3.59 -13.97
C ASP A 12 -15.03 -2.22 -13.23
N LYS A 13 -14.76 -1.11 -13.91
CA LYS A 13 -14.96 0.24 -13.35
C LYS A 13 -16.46 0.59 -13.31
N LYS A 14 -16.88 1.45 -12.37
CA LYS A 14 -18.28 1.89 -12.30
C LYS A 14 -18.64 2.65 -13.58
N GLY A 15 -19.71 2.26 -14.25
CA GLY A 15 -20.13 2.86 -15.52
C GLY A 15 -19.18 2.55 -16.67
N ALA A 16 -18.40 1.47 -16.56
CA ALA A 16 -17.51 1.00 -17.62
C ALA A 16 -18.25 0.41 -18.82
N GLY A 17 -19.51 0.00 -18.65
CA GLY A 17 -20.30 -0.57 -19.73
C GLY A 17 -20.89 0.47 -20.66
N THR A 18 -21.22 0.07 -21.88
CA THR A 18 -21.74 0.98 -22.91
C THR A 18 -22.83 0.33 -23.75
N ASP A 19 -23.82 1.14 -24.13
CA ASP A 19 -24.85 0.78 -25.13
C ASP A 19 -24.52 1.38 -26.52
N ALA A 20 -23.33 1.98 -26.68
CA ALA A 20 -22.89 2.52 -27.96
C ALA A 20 -22.48 1.41 -28.93
N ASN A 21 -22.56 1.70 -30.23
CA ASN A 21 -22.02 0.77 -31.22
C ASN A 21 -20.49 0.87 -31.22
N VAL A 22 -19.82 -0.28 -31.19
CA VAL A 22 -18.36 -0.39 -31.22
C VAL A 22 -17.91 -0.90 -32.58
N TYR A 23 -16.91 -0.25 -33.15
CA TYR A 23 -16.40 -0.56 -34.48
C TYR A 23 -14.91 -0.85 -34.41
N VAL A 24 -14.46 -1.78 -35.25
CA VAL A 24 -13.04 -2.16 -35.35
C VAL A 24 -12.58 -2.32 -36.80
N ILE A 25 -11.33 -1.94 -37.05
CA ILE A 25 -10.57 -2.29 -38.26
C ILE A 25 -9.30 -3.02 -37.85
N LEU A 26 -9.04 -4.17 -38.47
CA LEU A 26 -7.83 -4.96 -38.24
C LEU A 26 -6.75 -4.53 -39.24
N HIS A 27 -5.54 -4.25 -38.76
CA HIS A 27 -4.39 -3.88 -39.59
C HIS A 27 -3.31 -4.96 -39.57
N GLY A 28 -2.86 -5.34 -40.76
CA GLY A 28 -1.71 -6.19 -41.00
C GLY A 28 -0.55 -5.38 -41.61
N LYS A 29 0.41 -6.10 -42.21
CA LYS A 29 1.55 -5.49 -42.90
C LYS A 29 1.12 -4.86 -44.23
N GLY A 30 0.72 -3.58 -44.19
CA GLY A 30 0.34 -2.81 -45.38
C GLY A 30 -1.08 -3.09 -45.91
N THR A 31 -1.85 -3.93 -45.22
CA THR A 31 -3.26 -4.22 -45.53
C THR A 31 -4.13 -3.96 -44.30
N LYS A 32 -5.43 -3.73 -44.52
CA LYS A 32 -6.42 -3.57 -43.46
C LYS A 32 -7.75 -4.17 -43.90
N THR A 33 -8.58 -4.63 -42.97
CA THR A 33 -9.94 -5.06 -43.26
C THR A 33 -10.84 -3.85 -43.56
N SER A 34 -12.05 -4.11 -44.04
CA SER A 34 -13.15 -3.15 -43.90
C SER A 34 -13.48 -2.92 -42.43
N GLU A 35 -14.21 -1.85 -42.16
CA GLU A 35 -14.86 -1.59 -40.87
C GLU A 35 -15.82 -2.73 -40.52
N GLN A 36 -15.85 -3.08 -39.23
CA GLN A 36 -16.67 -4.14 -38.68
C GLN A 36 -17.34 -3.62 -37.41
N ASN A 37 -18.66 -3.69 -37.37
CA ASN A 37 -19.44 -3.41 -36.16
C ASN A 37 -19.43 -4.67 -35.28
N LEU A 38 -19.09 -4.51 -34.01
CA LEU A 38 -19.05 -5.59 -33.02
C LEU A 38 -20.39 -5.61 -32.27
N ASP A 39 -21.31 -6.45 -32.76
CA ASP A 39 -22.63 -6.62 -32.17
C ASP A 39 -23.06 -8.09 -32.19
N THR A 40 -23.67 -8.53 -31.08
CA THR A 40 -24.30 -9.83 -30.96
C THR A 40 -25.81 -9.65 -30.87
N PHE A 41 -26.51 -10.08 -31.90
CA PHE A 41 -27.96 -9.94 -31.99
C PHE A 41 -28.69 -10.50 -30.75
N PHE A 42 -29.56 -9.67 -30.15
CA PHE A 42 -30.34 -9.94 -28.93
C PHE A 42 -29.55 -10.15 -27.63
N LYS A 43 -28.32 -9.65 -27.56
CA LYS A 43 -27.53 -9.63 -26.32
C LYS A 43 -27.19 -8.19 -25.97
N ASN A 44 -27.18 -7.88 -24.67
CA ASN A 44 -26.57 -6.63 -24.23
C ASN A 44 -25.06 -6.87 -24.10
N ASP A 45 -24.31 -6.27 -25.02
CA ASP A 45 -22.87 -6.42 -25.11
C ASP A 45 -22.16 -5.31 -24.31
N PHE A 46 -20.86 -5.50 -24.10
CA PHE A 46 -19.98 -4.52 -23.45
C PHE A 46 -20.41 -4.14 -22.03
N GLU A 47 -21.03 -5.06 -21.31
CA GLU A 47 -21.40 -4.87 -19.92
C GLU A 47 -20.18 -4.75 -19.00
N ARG A 48 -20.33 -4.04 -17.88
CA ARG A 48 -19.25 -3.90 -16.90
C ARG A 48 -18.68 -5.28 -16.52
N GLY A 49 -17.38 -5.48 -16.72
CA GLY A 49 -16.69 -6.72 -16.39
C GLY A 49 -16.97 -7.91 -17.33
N SER A 50 -17.75 -7.75 -18.40
CA SER A 50 -18.03 -8.83 -19.36
C SER A 50 -16.83 -9.20 -20.22
N ILE A 51 -16.90 -10.37 -20.85
CA ILE A 51 -16.10 -10.71 -22.03
C ILE A 51 -17.09 -11.07 -23.13
N ASP A 52 -17.06 -10.32 -24.22
CA ASP A 52 -17.92 -10.51 -25.37
C ASP A 52 -17.10 -10.99 -26.55
N THR A 53 -17.67 -11.83 -27.42
CA THR A 53 -16.91 -12.49 -28.49
C THR A 53 -17.69 -12.50 -29.79
N TYR A 54 -17.03 -12.05 -30.85
CA TYR A 54 -17.60 -11.82 -32.18
C TYR A 54 -16.87 -12.69 -33.21
N SER A 55 -17.62 -13.17 -34.20
CA SER A 55 -17.05 -13.81 -35.39
C SER A 55 -17.24 -12.87 -36.57
N VAL A 56 -16.14 -12.49 -37.20
CA VAL A 56 -16.09 -11.43 -38.21
C VAL A 56 -15.39 -11.93 -39.45
N ASP A 57 -16.03 -11.82 -40.61
CA ASP A 57 -15.47 -12.28 -41.87
C ASP A 57 -14.88 -11.11 -42.68
N SER A 58 -13.75 -11.36 -43.34
CA SER A 58 -13.13 -10.39 -44.24
C SER A 58 -12.65 -11.05 -45.53
N ASP A 59 -12.68 -10.29 -46.63
CA ASP A 59 -12.08 -10.70 -47.90
C ASP A 59 -10.54 -10.59 -47.89
N ILE A 60 -9.97 -9.93 -46.88
CA ILE A 60 -8.54 -9.72 -46.74
C ILE A 60 -8.00 -10.64 -45.63
N ASN A 61 -7.06 -11.52 -46.01
CA ASN A 61 -6.33 -12.33 -45.04
C ASN A 61 -5.19 -11.52 -44.41
N ILE A 62 -5.24 -11.37 -43.10
CA ILE A 62 -4.22 -10.79 -42.23
C ILE A 62 -3.79 -11.93 -41.31
N PRO A 63 -2.71 -12.66 -41.65
CA PRO A 63 -2.27 -13.82 -40.88
C PRO A 63 -2.00 -13.53 -39.40
N GLU A 64 -1.43 -12.35 -39.14
CA GLU A 64 -1.14 -11.81 -37.80
C GLU A 64 -1.59 -10.34 -37.79
N VAL A 65 -2.48 -9.99 -36.85
CA VAL A 65 -2.98 -8.63 -36.71
C VAL A 65 -1.98 -7.83 -35.88
N GLN A 66 -1.36 -6.81 -36.47
CA GLN A 66 -0.30 -6.04 -35.82
C GLN A 66 -0.86 -4.85 -35.02
N ARG A 67 -2.03 -4.35 -35.44
CA ARG A 67 -2.68 -3.19 -34.85
C ARG A 67 -4.18 -3.26 -35.10
N ILE A 68 -4.96 -2.70 -34.19
CA ILE A 68 -6.39 -2.43 -34.40
C ILE A 68 -6.66 -0.93 -34.34
N GLU A 69 -7.66 -0.49 -35.09
CA GLU A 69 -8.30 0.82 -34.97
C GLU A 69 -9.70 0.58 -34.41
N LEU A 70 -10.01 1.21 -33.28
CA LEU A 70 -11.23 0.99 -32.52
C LEU A 70 -11.87 2.32 -32.14
N TRP A 71 -13.18 2.43 -32.28
CA TRP A 71 -13.94 3.57 -31.81
C TRP A 71 -15.36 3.14 -31.45
N ARG A 72 -16.09 4.05 -30.80
CA ARG A 72 -17.52 3.93 -30.57
C ARG A 72 -18.24 5.17 -31.08
N ASP A 73 -19.50 5.02 -31.43
CA ASP A 73 -20.37 6.16 -31.67
C ASP A 73 -20.92 6.75 -30.35
N ASN A 74 -21.81 7.74 -30.48
CA ASN A 74 -22.47 8.41 -29.36
C ASN A 74 -23.87 7.85 -29.05
N ASN A 75 -24.22 6.66 -29.55
CA ASN A 75 -25.52 6.07 -29.27
C ASN A 75 -25.65 5.69 -27.78
N GLY A 76 -26.87 5.77 -27.24
CA GLY A 76 -27.15 5.52 -25.82
C GLY A 76 -26.84 6.70 -24.87
N LEU A 77 -27.45 6.69 -23.68
CA LEU A 77 -27.21 7.69 -22.63
C LEU A 77 -26.03 7.24 -21.75
N LEU A 78 -25.07 8.13 -21.48
CA LEU A 78 -23.90 7.87 -20.61
C LEU A 78 -23.00 6.72 -21.10
N SER A 79 -22.76 6.63 -22.42
CA SER A 79 -22.00 5.57 -23.11
C SER A 79 -20.48 5.61 -22.91
N ASN A 80 -20.00 6.05 -21.74
CA ASN A 80 -18.59 5.92 -21.39
C ASN A 80 -18.21 4.44 -21.35
N TRP A 81 -17.17 4.06 -22.07
CA TRP A 81 -16.75 2.66 -22.13
C TRP A 81 -15.33 2.51 -21.62
N TYR A 82 -15.11 1.67 -20.61
CA TYR A 82 -13.75 1.34 -20.17
C TYR A 82 -13.35 -0.01 -20.74
N LEU A 83 -12.41 0.02 -21.68
CA LEU A 83 -11.88 -1.16 -22.34
C LEU A 83 -10.62 -1.64 -21.62
N ASP A 84 -10.60 -2.90 -21.21
CA ASP A 84 -9.40 -3.54 -20.67
C ASP A 84 -8.49 -4.01 -21.81
N TRP A 85 -8.95 -4.92 -22.65
CA TRP A 85 -8.17 -5.49 -23.75
C TRP A 85 -9.06 -6.05 -24.85
N ILE A 86 -8.47 -6.21 -26.04
CA ILE A 86 -9.05 -6.92 -27.18
C ILE A 86 -8.12 -8.05 -27.59
N GLU A 87 -8.67 -9.20 -27.89
CA GLU A 87 -7.97 -10.35 -28.45
C GLU A 87 -8.55 -10.66 -29.83
N VAL A 88 -7.69 -10.82 -30.83
CA VAL A 88 -8.10 -11.14 -32.20
C VAL A 88 -7.39 -12.42 -32.64
N THR A 89 -8.16 -13.45 -32.96
CA THR A 89 -7.64 -14.72 -33.48
C THR A 89 -8.04 -14.88 -34.94
N ASN A 90 -7.06 -15.04 -35.83
CA ASN A 90 -7.32 -15.49 -37.20
C ASN A 90 -7.63 -16.99 -37.16
N VAL A 91 -8.83 -17.39 -37.57
CA VAL A 91 -9.31 -18.78 -37.43
C VAL A 91 -8.59 -19.74 -38.39
N GLU A 92 -8.09 -19.24 -39.53
CA GLU A 92 -7.36 -20.07 -40.50
C GLU A 92 -5.94 -20.38 -40.04
N THR A 93 -5.25 -19.38 -39.48
CA THR A 93 -3.85 -19.53 -39.05
C THR A 93 -3.72 -19.98 -37.60
N GLY A 94 -4.74 -19.78 -36.79
CA GLY A 94 -4.73 -19.98 -35.34
C GLY A 94 -3.89 -18.95 -34.57
N ILE A 95 -3.40 -17.89 -35.23
CA ILE A 95 -2.60 -16.85 -34.60
C ILE A 95 -3.51 -15.88 -33.85
N THR A 96 -3.17 -15.63 -32.59
CA THR A 96 -3.89 -14.73 -31.69
C THR A 96 -3.04 -13.51 -31.37
N SER A 97 -3.61 -12.33 -31.58
CA SER A 97 -3.01 -11.04 -31.27
C SER A 97 -3.81 -10.34 -30.16
N ILE A 98 -3.12 -9.96 -29.08
CA ILE A 98 -3.70 -9.26 -27.91
C ILE A 98 -3.36 -7.78 -27.98
N PHE A 99 -4.33 -6.93 -27.67
CA PHE A 99 -4.27 -5.47 -27.69
C PHE A 99 -4.69 -4.92 -26.31
N PRO A 100 -3.74 -4.70 -25.40
CA PRO A 100 -4.03 -4.03 -24.13
C PRO A 100 -4.50 -2.59 -24.35
N ALA A 101 -5.49 -2.14 -23.59
CA ALA A 101 -6.02 -0.77 -23.67
C ALA A 101 -6.06 -0.08 -22.30
N MET A 102 -6.73 -0.70 -21.32
CA MET A 102 -6.92 -0.20 -19.95
C MET A 102 -7.32 1.29 -19.88
N LYS A 103 -8.25 1.70 -20.75
CA LYS A 103 -8.54 3.13 -20.99
C LYS A 103 -10.04 3.37 -21.26
N TRP A 104 -10.51 4.57 -20.92
CA TRP A 104 -11.84 5.04 -21.35
C TRP A 104 -11.84 5.43 -22.83
N ILE A 105 -12.73 4.80 -23.58
CA ILE A 105 -12.99 5.08 -25.00
C ILE A 105 -14.07 6.16 -25.08
N LYS A 106 -13.66 7.35 -25.52
CA LYS A 106 -14.54 8.50 -25.73
C LYS A 106 -15.25 8.39 -27.07
N GLU A 107 -16.44 8.99 -27.16
CA GLU A 107 -17.23 9.06 -28.40
C GLU A 107 -16.44 9.63 -29.56
N ASP A 108 -16.66 9.06 -30.74
CA ASP A 108 -16.17 9.53 -32.04
C ASP A 108 -14.65 9.71 -32.15
N ASN A 109 -13.89 9.19 -31.17
CA ASN A 109 -12.44 9.18 -31.17
C ASN A 109 -11.93 7.82 -31.64
N HIS A 110 -11.06 7.82 -32.65
CA HIS A 110 -10.40 6.63 -33.17
C HIS A 110 -9.13 6.33 -32.37
N TYR A 111 -9.12 5.18 -31.70
CA TYR A 111 -7.99 4.69 -30.91
C TYR A 111 -7.24 3.61 -31.67
N PHE A 112 -5.91 3.67 -31.63
CA PHE A 112 -5.04 2.68 -32.26
C PHE A 112 -4.30 1.88 -31.19
N PHE A 113 -4.51 0.57 -31.16
CA PHE A 113 -3.83 -0.33 -30.22
C PHE A 113 -2.91 -1.28 -30.97
N LYS A 114 -1.67 -1.44 -30.51
CA LYS A 114 -0.70 -2.38 -31.08
C LYS A 114 -0.75 -3.71 -30.36
N HIS A 115 -0.33 -4.77 -31.05
CA HIS A 115 -0.17 -6.07 -30.42
C HIS A 115 0.84 -5.98 -29.26
N ILE A 116 0.42 -6.37 -28.04
CA ILE A 116 1.15 -6.34 -26.76
C ILE A 116 1.52 -4.93 -26.27
N ASP A 117 1.57 -3.95 -27.16
CA ASP A 117 1.84 -2.53 -26.90
C ASP A 117 3.09 -2.23 -26.06
N THR A 118 4.12 -3.08 -26.20
CA THR A 118 5.42 -2.88 -25.54
C THR A 118 6.49 -2.49 -26.55
N CYS A 119 6.99 -1.25 -26.47
CA CYS A 119 8.20 -0.83 -27.18
C CYS A 119 8.93 0.28 -26.42
N LEU A 120 10.25 0.36 -26.61
CA LEU A 120 11.02 1.50 -26.12
C LEU A 120 10.75 2.72 -27.01
N PRO A 121 10.86 3.96 -26.48
CA PRO A 121 10.55 5.17 -27.25
C PRO A 121 11.31 5.29 -28.58
N GLN A 122 12.55 4.82 -28.65
CA GLN A 122 13.36 4.87 -29.88
C GLN A 122 12.84 3.93 -30.97
N ASP A 123 12.19 2.83 -30.58
CA ASP A 123 11.68 1.76 -31.43
C ASP A 123 10.19 1.94 -31.76
N ASP A 124 9.54 2.95 -31.18
CA ASP A 124 8.14 3.25 -31.46
C ASP A 124 7.97 3.80 -32.89
N PRO A 125 7.23 3.11 -33.78
CA PRO A 125 6.95 3.61 -35.13
C PRO A 125 6.04 4.85 -35.15
N PHE A 126 5.42 5.24 -34.03
CA PHE A 126 4.47 6.35 -33.94
C PHE A 126 4.86 7.37 -32.86
N LYS A 127 6.08 7.89 -32.97
CA LYS A 127 6.67 8.84 -32.01
C LYS A 127 5.76 10.05 -31.74
N ASP A 128 5.10 10.58 -32.76
CA ASP A 128 4.21 11.74 -32.61
C ASP A 128 2.99 11.42 -31.74
N MET A 129 2.36 10.26 -31.92
CA MET A 129 1.22 9.83 -31.09
C MET A 129 1.65 9.62 -29.64
N ARG A 130 2.81 8.98 -29.42
CA ARG A 130 3.40 8.82 -28.09
C ARG A 130 3.65 10.18 -27.43
N MET A 131 4.17 11.16 -28.17
CA MET A 131 4.41 12.50 -27.64
C MET A 131 3.11 13.21 -27.25
N LEU A 132 2.04 13.09 -28.04
CA LEU A 132 0.72 13.63 -27.69
C LEU A 132 0.13 12.96 -26.45
N GLU A 133 0.28 11.64 -26.32
CA GLU A 133 -0.14 10.91 -25.12
C GLU A 133 0.64 11.39 -23.88
N LEU A 134 1.97 11.50 -23.98
CA LEU A 134 2.81 12.00 -22.88
C LEU A 134 2.41 13.42 -22.44
N GLN A 135 2.11 14.31 -23.40
CA GLN A 135 1.62 15.66 -23.09
C GLN A 135 0.28 15.63 -22.35
N THR A 136 -0.61 14.71 -22.72
CA THR A 136 -1.91 14.52 -22.05
C THR A 136 -1.69 14.01 -20.63
N ILE A 137 -0.86 12.97 -20.44
CA ILE A 137 -0.51 12.44 -19.12
C ILE A 137 0.12 13.53 -18.23
N GLN A 138 1.08 14.31 -18.75
CA GLN A 138 1.69 15.40 -17.98
C GLN A 138 0.68 16.49 -17.56
N LYS A 139 -0.35 16.72 -18.37
CA LYS A 139 -1.42 17.67 -18.05
C LYS A 139 -2.34 17.13 -16.95
N ASP A 140 -2.65 15.83 -16.97
CA ASP A 140 -3.56 15.18 -16.03
C ASP A 140 -2.86 14.90 -14.68
N TYR A 141 -1.60 14.47 -14.70
CA TYR A 141 -0.80 14.13 -13.51
C TYR A 141 0.06 15.29 -13.04
N GLN A 142 -0.59 16.39 -12.66
CA GLN A 142 0.12 17.53 -12.07
C GLN A 142 0.58 17.19 -10.65
N LEU A 143 1.81 17.57 -10.32
CA LEU A 143 2.37 17.38 -8.99
C LEU A 143 2.30 18.68 -8.17
N GLN A 144 2.15 18.53 -6.87
CA GLN A 144 2.26 19.63 -5.89
C GLN A 144 2.93 19.12 -4.63
N VAL A 145 3.62 20.01 -3.91
CA VAL A 145 4.12 19.74 -2.56
C VAL A 145 3.16 20.45 -1.59
N LYS A 146 2.27 19.69 -0.93
CA LYS A 146 1.23 20.27 -0.06
C LYS A 146 1.79 20.89 1.21
N VAL A 147 2.90 20.34 1.71
CA VAL A 147 3.59 20.80 2.93
C VAL A 147 5.08 20.86 2.64
N PRO A 148 5.77 21.98 2.94
CA PRO A 148 7.21 22.09 2.72
C PRO A 148 7.99 20.94 3.36
N GLY A 149 8.91 20.34 2.61
CA GLY A 149 9.74 19.22 3.07
C GLY A 149 9.14 17.83 2.84
N LEU A 150 7.87 17.70 2.44
CA LEU A 150 7.28 16.41 2.05
C LEU A 150 7.56 16.07 0.57
N PRO A 151 7.51 14.77 0.19
CA PRO A 151 7.52 14.35 -1.21
C PRO A 151 6.43 15.03 -2.05
N ALA A 152 6.63 15.14 -3.36
CA ALA A 152 5.59 15.65 -4.26
C ALA A 152 4.41 14.68 -4.31
N GLN A 153 3.19 15.21 -4.20
CA GLN A 153 1.94 14.45 -4.34
C GLN A 153 1.22 14.83 -5.63
N VAL A 154 0.40 13.92 -6.14
CA VAL A 154 -0.55 14.24 -7.21
C VAL A 154 -1.50 15.35 -6.72
N LYS A 155 -1.62 16.40 -7.52
CA LYS A 155 -2.42 17.58 -7.21
C LYS A 155 -3.91 17.25 -7.14
N GLU A 156 -4.39 16.60 -8.19
CA GLU A 156 -5.74 16.07 -8.30
C GLU A 156 -5.66 14.69 -8.92
N LEU A 157 -6.29 13.70 -8.27
CA LEU A 157 -6.26 12.32 -8.74
C LEU A 157 -7.12 12.20 -10.02
N PRO A 158 -6.52 11.80 -11.16
CA PRO A 158 -7.26 11.55 -12.39
C PRO A 158 -8.38 10.54 -12.14
N ASP A 159 -9.49 10.67 -12.86
CA ASP A 159 -10.66 9.79 -12.64
C ASP A 159 -10.32 8.31 -12.84
N ASP A 160 -9.36 8.01 -13.71
CA ASP A 160 -8.91 6.65 -14.02
C ASP A 160 -8.18 5.99 -12.85
N GLU A 161 -7.59 6.78 -11.96
CA GLU A 161 -6.85 6.35 -10.77
C GLU A 161 -7.72 6.30 -9.52
N ARG A 162 -8.98 6.75 -9.61
CA ARG A 162 -9.90 6.75 -8.47
C ARG A 162 -10.36 5.32 -8.18
N PHE A 163 -10.42 4.99 -6.89
CA PHE A 163 -11.14 3.80 -6.44
C PHE A 163 -12.54 3.75 -7.04
N SER A 164 -12.97 2.55 -7.40
CA SER A 164 -14.35 2.30 -7.83
C SER A 164 -15.33 2.75 -6.75
N PHE A 165 -16.54 3.09 -7.16
CA PHE A 165 -17.58 3.51 -6.22
C PHE A 165 -17.88 2.42 -5.20
N ASP A 166 -17.94 1.16 -5.62
CA ASP A 166 -18.22 0.03 -4.72
C ASP A 166 -17.14 -0.10 -3.65
N TYR A 167 -15.87 0.11 -4.02
CA TYR A 167 -14.76 0.12 -3.08
C TYR A 167 -14.86 1.29 -2.09
N LYS A 168 -15.13 2.51 -2.57
CA LYS A 168 -15.35 3.69 -1.71
C LYS A 168 -16.55 3.50 -0.77
N PHE A 169 -17.63 2.92 -1.26
CA PHE A 169 -18.83 2.63 -0.49
C PHE A 169 -18.53 1.59 0.60
N ASN A 170 -17.80 0.52 0.27
CA ASN A 170 -17.38 -0.50 1.23
C ASN A 170 -16.52 0.09 2.36
N ILE A 171 -15.53 0.93 2.02
CA ILE A 171 -14.74 1.66 3.00
C ILE A 171 -15.64 2.54 3.87
N GLY A 172 -16.56 3.30 3.28
CA GLY A 172 -17.50 4.16 4.00
C GLY A 172 -18.34 3.38 5.02
N MET A 173 -18.94 2.27 4.58
CA MET A 173 -19.74 1.39 5.44
C MET A 173 -18.93 0.79 6.59
N LYS A 174 -17.70 0.33 6.33
CA LYS A 174 -16.80 -0.20 7.36
C LYS A 174 -16.39 0.88 8.36
N THR A 175 -16.00 2.05 7.88
CA THR A 175 -15.65 3.21 8.72
C THR A 175 -16.82 3.61 9.63
N GLN A 176 -18.04 3.65 9.08
CA GLN A 176 -19.24 3.93 9.87
C GLN A 176 -19.43 2.88 10.97
N LYS A 177 -19.41 1.59 10.62
CA LYS A 177 -19.54 0.47 11.59
C LYS A 177 -18.53 0.60 12.73
N TYR A 178 -17.24 0.79 12.41
CA TYR A 178 -16.20 0.90 13.44
C TYR A 178 -16.34 2.16 14.29
N THR A 179 -16.79 3.27 13.69
CA THR A 179 -17.03 4.53 14.40
C THR A 179 -18.17 4.39 15.40
N GLU A 180 -19.28 3.76 15.00
CA GLU A 180 -20.44 3.54 15.86
C GLU A 180 -20.09 2.65 17.06
N GLU A 181 -19.36 1.56 16.83
CA GLU A 181 -18.91 0.67 17.91
C GLU A 181 -17.92 1.36 18.85
N SER A 182 -16.97 2.13 18.31
CA SER A 182 -16.02 2.91 19.12
C SER A 182 -16.75 3.91 20.03
N LYS A 183 -17.78 4.60 19.52
CA LYS A 183 -18.59 5.54 20.30
C LYS A 183 -19.35 4.84 21.43
N LYS A 184 -19.94 3.67 21.16
CA LYS A 184 -20.62 2.88 22.20
C LYS A 184 -19.66 2.47 23.31
N LEU A 185 -18.46 2.01 22.96
CA LEU A 185 -17.43 1.64 23.93
C LEU A 185 -17.05 2.83 24.82
N VAL A 186 -16.73 3.98 24.21
CA VAL A 186 -16.40 5.21 24.95
C VAL A 186 -17.53 5.63 25.89
N MET A 187 -18.79 5.56 25.43
CA MET A 187 -19.94 5.89 26.28
C MET A 187 -20.16 4.89 27.42
N ALA A 188 -19.86 3.60 27.22
CA ALA A 188 -20.07 2.54 28.20
C ALA A 188 -18.95 2.44 29.25
N SER A 189 -17.69 2.67 28.86
CA SER A 189 -16.52 2.52 29.75
C SER A 189 -16.12 3.79 30.50
N GLY A 190 -16.57 4.97 30.05
CA GLY A 190 -16.37 6.24 30.77
C GLY A 190 -14.92 6.70 30.93
N TYR A 191 -13.95 6.07 30.24
CA TYR A 191 -12.50 6.24 30.45
C TYR A 191 -11.99 5.91 31.87
N ASP A 192 -12.83 5.35 32.75
CA ASP A 192 -12.48 5.04 34.13
C ASP A 192 -11.97 3.59 34.24
N TRP A 193 -10.78 3.37 33.66
CA TRP A 193 -10.07 2.10 33.73
C TRP A 193 -9.54 1.88 35.17
N LYS A 194 -9.98 0.83 35.85
CA LYS A 194 -9.58 0.51 37.23
C LYS A 194 -8.30 -0.30 37.29
N ASP A 195 -8.12 -1.19 36.31
CA ASP A 195 -6.90 -1.96 36.12
C ASP A 195 -6.58 -2.19 34.63
N VAL A 196 -5.43 -2.82 34.37
CA VAL A 196 -4.95 -3.06 33.00
C VAL A 196 -5.82 -4.05 32.23
N ASP A 197 -6.53 -4.95 32.92
CA ASP A 197 -7.38 -5.94 32.29
C ASP A 197 -8.65 -5.32 31.73
N ASP A 198 -9.10 -4.19 32.28
CA ASP A 198 -10.26 -3.48 31.73
C ASP A 198 -10.04 -3.06 30.26
N VAL A 199 -8.79 -2.84 29.81
CA VAL A 199 -8.48 -2.56 28.39
C VAL A 199 -9.04 -3.65 27.47
N LYS A 200 -9.19 -4.89 27.94
CA LYS A 200 -9.77 -6.00 27.17
C LYS A 200 -11.22 -5.76 26.78
N THR A 201 -11.95 -4.89 27.51
CA THR A 201 -13.33 -4.52 27.17
C THR A 201 -13.45 -3.75 25.85
N VAL A 202 -12.35 -3.13 25.36
CA VAL A 202 -12.30 -2.50 24.04
C VAL A 202 -12.44 -3.55 22.93
N TYR A 203 -11.96 -4.77 23.16
CA TYR A 203 -11.95 -5.84 22.17
C TYR A 203 -13.29 -6.58 22.11
N THR A 204 -14.27 -5.94 21.47
CA THR A 204 -15.59 -6.54 21.19
C THR A 204 -15.53 -7.55 20.06
N SER A 205 -16.67 -8.18 19.73
CA SER A 205 -16.82 -9.03 18.54
C SER A 205 -16.48 -8.31 17.23
N VAL A 206 -16.44 -6.97 17.21
CA VAL A 206 -16.10 -6.17 16.04
C VAL A 206 -14.59 -5.96 15.89
N PHE A 207 -13.85 -5.85 16.99
CA PHE A 207 -12.39 -5.61 16.96
C PHE A 207 -11.58 -6.91 17.09
N GLY A 208 -12.11 -7.91 17.79
CA GLY A 208 -11.38 -9.12 18.14
C GLY A 208 -10.30 -8.85 19.21
N VAL A 209 -10.00 -9.87 20.01
CA VAL A 209 -8.92 -9.78 21.02
C VAL A 209 -7.58 -10.04 20.31
N PRO A 210 -6.61 -9.11 20.37
CA PRO A 210 -5.31 -9.34 19.77
C PRO A 210 -4.55 -10.37 20.58
N GLN A 211 -3.86 -11.27 19.87
CA GLN A 211 -3.00 -12.28 20.49
C GLN A 211 -1.97 -11.64 21.44
N GLY A 212 -1.47 -10.44 21.08
CA GLY A 212 -0.57 -9.60 21.88
C GLY A 212 -1.04 -9.26 23.29
N SER A 213 -2.35 -9.34 23.56
CA SER A 213 -2.91 -9.00 24.87
C SER A 213 -2.54 -10.00 25.98
N GLU A 214 -2.15 -11.23 25.64
CA GLU A 214 -1.80 -12.24 26.64
C GLU A 214 -0.37 -12.10 27.16
N TYR A 215 0.53 -11.52 26.36
CA TYR A 215 1.97 -11.47 26.62
C TYR A 215 2.56 -10.06 26.51
N PHE A 216 1.73 -9.02 26.64
CA PHE A 216 2.16 -7.62 26.56
C PHE A 216 3.24 -7.25 27.58
N ASN A 217 3.30 -7.95 28.71
CA ASN A 217 4.30 -7.74 29.77
C ASN A 217 5.52 -8.69 29.67
N ASP A 218 5.55 -9.60 28.70
CA ASP A 218 6.67 -10.53 28.51
C ASP A 218 7.84 -9.83 27.79
N ASP A 219 9.06 -9.97 28.34
CA ASP A 219 10.25 -9.32 27.80
C ASP A 219 10.72 -9.95 26.48
N ALA A 220 10.57 -11.27 26.33
CA ALA A 220 10.93 -11.96 25.10
C ALA A 220 9.97 -11.58 23.96
N ASP A 221 8.67 -11.44 24.22
CA ASP A 221 7.73 -10.93 23.21
C ASP A 221 7.99 -9.46 22.89
N PHE A 222 8.29 -8.61 23.89
CA PHE A 222 8.65 -7.21 23.66
C PHE A 222 9.85 -7.08 22.70
N GLY A 223 10.87 -7.93 22.87
CA GLY A 223 12.00 -8.02 21.95
C GLY A 223 11.65 -8.62 20.60
N ARG A 224 10.87 -9.72 20.56
CA ARG A 224 10.37 -10.34 19.32
C ARG A 224 9.64 -9.31 18.45
N GLN A 225 8.87 -8.41 19.04
CA GLN A 225 8.17 -7.36 18.30
C GLN A 225 9.12 -6.43 17.52
N ARG A 226 10.39 -6.29 17.93
CA ARG A 226 11.38 -5.50 17.18
C ARG A 226 11.88 -6.19 15.92
N LEU A 227 11.62 -7.49 15.77
CA LEU A 227 12.06 -8.31 14.64
C LEU A 227 10.89 -8.78 13.76
N ALA A 228 9.75 -9.08 14.38
CA ALA A 228 8.64 -9.77 13.74
C ALA A 228 7.27 -9.20 14.17
N SER A 229 7.15 -7.87 14.15
CA SER A 229 5.88 -7.14 14.34
C SER A 229 5.81 -5.92 13.42
N LEU A 230 4.93 -4.97 13.72
CA LEU A 230 4.57 -3.82 12.89
C LEU A 230 5.76 -2.94 12.48
N ASN A 231 6.76 -2.78 13.36
CA ASN A 231 7.93 -1.94 13.09
C ASN A 231 9.25 -2.65 13.35
N SER A 232 9.67 -3.48 12.39
CA SER A 232 10.93 -4.22 12.44
C SER A 232 12.14 -3.50 11.82
N SER A 233 11.97 -2.22 11.45
CA SER A 233 12.97 -1.46 10.69
C SER A 233 14.02 -0.73 11.54
N LEU A 234 13.80 -0.60 12.85
CA LEU A 234 14.57 0.28 13.73
C LEU A 234 15.80 -0.36 14.38
N ILE A 235 15.76 -1.67 14.63
CA ILE A 235 16.78 -2.33 15.44
C ILE A 235 18.10 -2.46 14.70
N THR A 236 19.19 -2.08 15.37
CA THR A 236 20.53 -2.14 14.80
C THR A 236 21.50 -2.82 15.75
N LEU A 237 22.59 -3.36 15.22
CA LEU A 237 23.68 -3.88 16.04
C LEU A 237 24.33 -2.73 16.81
N CYS A 238 24.46 -2.87 18.12
CA CYS A 238 25.08 -1.87 18.96
C CYS A 238 26.60 -1.97 18.89
N THR A 239 27.26 -1.01 18.24
CA THR A 239 28.72 -0.95 18.13
C THR A 239 29.38 -0.04 19.16
N ALA A 240 28.60 0.85 19.80
CA ALA A 240 29.00 1.71 20.90
C ALA A 240 27.75 2.18 21.66
N ILE A 241 27.89 2.42 22.98
CA ILE A 241 26.82 3.06 23.77
C ILE A 241 26.88 4.57 23.49
N PRO A 242 25.78 5.20 23.03
CA PRO A 242 25.73 6.65 22.85
C PRO A 242 26.05 7.40 24.15
N GLU A 243 26.81 8.50 24.08
CA GLU A 243 27.24 9.26 25.27
C GLU A 243 26.06 9.78 26.12
N LYS A 244 24.94 10.08 25.45
CA LYS A 244 23.69 10.55 26.06
C LYS A 244 22.91 9.43 26.76
N PHE A 245 23.19 8.16 26.44
CA PHE A 245 22.55 7.02 27.08
C PHE A 245 23.28 6.66 28.37
N GLY A 246 22.63 6.83 29.52
CA GLY A 246 23.21 6.69 30.86
C GLY A 246 23.50 5.25 31.31
N VAL A 247 23.47 4.26 30.41
CA VAL A 247 23.74 2.85 30.74
C VAL A 247 25.20 2.68 31.18
N THR A 248 25.40 1.99 32.29
CA THR A 248 26.74 1.56 32.74
C THR A 248 26.88 0.04 32.69
N GLU A 249 28.13 -0.43 32.72
CA GLU A 249 28.46 -1.86 32.78
C GLU A 249 27.78 -2.55 33.98
N GLU A 250 27.80 -1.91 35.15
CA GLU A 250 27.22 -2.43 36.38
C GLU A 250 25.71 -2.65 36.28
N MET A 251 25.01 -1.74 35.60
CA MET A 251 23.56 -1.80 35.41
C MET A 251 23.14 -3.04 34.63
N VAL A 252 23.82 -3.31 33.52
CA VAL A 252 23.40 -4.37 32.57
C VAL A 252 24.09 -5.70 32.80
N LYS A 253 25.19 -5.76 33.57
CA LYS A 253 25.94 -6.97 33.88
C LYS A 253 25.09 -8.19 34.26
N PRO A 254 24.01 -8.08 35.08
CA PRO A 254 23.16 -9.23 35.41
C PRO A 254 22.48 -9.88 34.19
N PHE A 255 22.31 -9.13 33.09
CA PHE A 255 21.56 -9.56 31.90
C PHE A 255 22.45 -10.00 30.73
N LEU A 256 23.78 -9.95 30.89
CA LEU A 256 24.75 -10.24 29.83
C LEU A 256 25.37 -11.65 29.92
N GLU A 257 24.79 -12.56 30.70
CA GLU A 257 25.23 -13.96 30.83
C GLU A 257 26.73 -14.10 31.17
N GLY A 258 27.23 -13.20 32.02
CA GLY A 258 28.64 -13.18 32.46
C GLY A 258 29.61 -12.45 31.52
N LYS A 259 29.13 -11.84 30.43
CA LYS A 259 29.92 -10.99 29.54
C LYS A 259 29.97 -9.55 30.03
N THR A 260 31.00 -8.82 29.60
CA THR A 260 30.98 -7.35 29.65
C THR A 260 30.23 -6.75 28.45
N ILE A 261 29.87 -5.46 28.48
CA ILE A 261 29.30 -4.76 27.32
C ILE A 261 30.23 -4.90 26.12
N ALA A 262 31.53 -4.66 26.30
CA ALA A 262 32.51 -4.75 25.22
C ALA A 262 32.60 -6.15 24.60
N GLN A 263 32.51 -7.20 25.43
CA GLN A 263 32.47 -8.59 24.96
C GLN A 263 31.16 -8.89 24.22
N ALA A 264 30.01 -8.46 24.76
CA ALA A 264 28.72 -8.65 24.11
C ALA A 264 28.63 -7.94 22.75
N MET A 265 29.22 -6.74 22.61
CA MET A 265 29.35 -6.04 21.34
C MET A 265 30.27 -6.78 20.36
N ALA A 266 31.45 -7.24 20.82
CA ALA A 266 32.38 -7.99 19.99
C ALA A 266 31.77 -9.30 19.45
N ASP A 267 30.98 -9.97 20.29
CA ASP A 267 30.24 -11.19 19.93
C ASP A 267 28.97 -10.91 19.11
N LYS A 268 28.69 -9.64 18.80
CA LYS A 268 27.51 -9.17 18.05
C LYS A 268 26.18 -9.57 18.68
N ARG A 269 26.11 -9.57 20.01
CA ARG A 269 24.92 -9.93 20.79
C ARG A 269 24.19 -8.73 21.38
N LEU A 270 24.74 -7.54 21.26
CA LEU A 270 24.12 -6.31 21.76
C LEU A 270 23.48 -5.53 20.62
N PHE A 271 22.24 -5.11 20.80
CA PHE A 271 21.46 -4.36 19.82
C PHE A 271 20.86 -3.12 20.46
N ILE A 272 20.63 -2.09 19.65
CA ILE A 272 20.14 -0.80 20.13
C ILE A 272 19.08 -0.25 19.17
N ILE A 273 18.12 0.46 19.76
CA ILE A 273 17.19 1.34 19.08
C ILE A 273 17.34 2.74 19.66
N ASP A 274 17.43 3.73 18.79
CA ASP A 274 17.48 5.15 19.13
C ASP A 274 16.35 5.88 18.41
N LEU A 275 15.41 6.43 19.18
CA LEU A 275 14.28 7.21 18.69
C LEU A 275 14.51 8.74 18.83
N ALA A 276 15.76 9.20 18.74
CA ALA A 276 16.13 10.62 18.74
C ALA A 276 15.36 11.45 17.71
N ILE A 277 14.90 10.87 16.60
CA ILE A 277 14.10 11.57 15.58
C ILE A 277 12.78 12.13 16.13
N LEU A 278 12.28 11.59 17.24
CA LEU A 278 11.06 12.09 17.90
C LEU A 278 11.33 13.31 18.80
N GLU A 279 12.60 13.66 19.03
CA GLU A 279 12.98 14.80 19.84
C GLU A 279 12.44 16.11 19.22
N GLY A 280 11.74 16.91 20.04
CA GLY A 280 11.15 18.17 19.59
C GLY A 280 9.90 18.04 18.73
N CYS A 281 9.37 16.83 18.52
CA CYS A 281 8.09 16.65 17.84
C CYS A 281 6.96 17.32 18.63
N PRO A 282 6.05 18.07 17.98
CA PRO A 282 4.97 18.75 18.66
C PRO A 282 3.92 17.76 19.17
N ALA A 283 3.51 17.92 20.42
CA ALA A 283 2.37 17.21 20.98
C ALA A 283 1.06 17.94 20.67
N LYS A 284 -0.07 17.22 20.72
CA LYS A 284 -1.40 17.79 20.48
C LYS A 284 -1.83 18.80 21.56
N SER A 285 -1.33 18.64 22.78
CA SER A 285 -1.57 19.52 23.92
C SER A 285 -0.39 19.44 24.89
N GLU A 286 -0.26 20.42 25.78
CA GLU A 286 0.82 20.50 26.77
C GLU A 286 0.83 19.33 27.77
N ASP A 287 -0.33 18.71 28.00
CA ASP A 287 -0.48 17.55 28.89
C ASP A 287 0.01 16.23 28.29
N ILE A 288 0.34 16.19 26.99
CA ILE A 288 0.81 14.98 26.30
C ILE A 288 2.32 15.01 26.18
N VAL A 289 2.96 13.99 26.73
CA VAL A 289 4.41 13.82 26.66
C VAL A 289 4.77 12.90 25.49
N ILE A 290 5.68 13.35 24.64
CA ILE A 290 6.32 12.50 23.61
C ILE A 290 7.71 12.15 24.11
N THR A 291 7.98 10.85 24.23
CA THR A 291 9.30 10.34 24.60
C THR A 291 10.14 10.09 23.35
N CYS A 292 11.46 10.13 23.49
CA CYS A 292 12.44 9.90 22.43
C CYS A 292 13.51 8.92 22.92
N PRO A 293 13.12 7.65 23.17
CA PRO A 293 13.90 6.75 24.00
C PRO A 293 15.12 6.14 23.30
N PHE A 294 16.08 5.72 24.12
CA PHE A 294 17.00 4.63 23.81
C PHE A 294 16.46 3.32 24.38
N ALA A 295 16.64 2.22 23.66
CA ALA A 295 16.43 0.87 24.19
C ALA A 295 17.59 -0.05 23.80
N LEU A 296 18.17 -0.74 24.78
CA LEU A 296 19.24 -1.70 24.63
C LEU A 296 18.70 -3.12 24.75
N PHE A 297 19.16 -4.01 23.88
CA PHE A 297 18.75 -5.39 23.84
C PHE A 297 19.96 -6.32 23.82
N TYR A 298 19.82 -7.48 24.44
CA TYR A 298 20.83 -8.56 24.41
C TYR A 298 20.22 -9.82 23.81
N PHE A 299 20.90 -10.40 22.83
CA PHE A 299 20.56 -11.70 22.25
C PHE A 299 21.19 -12.82 23.09
N ASN A 300 20.35 -13.49 23.86
CA ASN A 300 20.78 -14.44 24.88
C ASN A 300 21.08 -15.85 24.31
N ASN A 301 21.59 -16.76 25.13
CA ASN A 301 21.88 -18.15 24.73
C ASN A 301 20.65 -18.99 24.44
N ALA A 302 19.45 -18.52 24.78
CA ALA A 302 18.18 -19.16 24.48
C ALA A 302 17.56 -18.63 23.16
N ASP A 303 18.36 -17.94 22.34
CA ASP A 303 17.95 -17.33 21.07
C ASP A 303 16.80 -16.31 21.19
N ASN A 304 16.68 -15.65 22.34
CA ASN A 304 15.73 -14.56 22.55
C ASN A 304 16.45 -13.21 22.57
N LEU A 305 15.83 -12.23 21.91
CA LEU A 305 16.24 -10.84 22.02
C LEU A 305 15.56 -10.23 23.26
N MET A 306 16.34 -9.95 24.30
CA MET A 306 15.81 -9.47 25.58
C MET A 306 16.07 -7.97 25.74
N PRO A 307 15.08 -7.13 26.10
CA PRO A 307 15.34 -5.76 26.52
C PRO A 307 16.11 -5.77 27.84
N ILE A 308 17.20 -5.00 27.93
CA ILE A 308 18.06 -4.96 29.13
C ILE A 308 18.21 -3.55 29.72
N ALA A 309 17.88 -2.51 28.96
CA ALA A 309 17.86 -1.13 29.45
C ALA A 309 16.98 -0.23 28.58
N ILE A 310 16.24 0.70 29.18
CA ILE A 310 15.47 1.74 28.48
C ILE A 310 15.73 3.09 29.15
N GLN A 311 16.02 4.13 28.38
CA GLN A 311 16.04 5.52 28.83
C GLN A 311 15.03 6.31 28.00
N LEU A 312 14.07 7.00 28.63
CA LEU A 312 12.90 7.53 27.92
C LEU A 312 13.15 8.81 27.12
N PHE A 313 14.17 9.58 27.50
CA PHE A 313 14.59 10.77 26.77
C PHE A 313 16.06 10.71 26.40
N GLN A 314 16.49 11.55 25.47
CA GLN A 314 17.85 11.55 24.96
C GLN A 314 18.88 11.92 26.04
N GLU A 315 18.69 13.02 26.77
CA GLU A 315 19.68 13.51 27.74
C GLU A 315 19.64 12.74 29.07
N LYS A 316 20.74 12.10 29.45
CA LYS A 316 20.89 11.46 30.77
C LYS A 316 20.78 12.50 31.89
N GLY A 317 20.10 12.14 32.98
CA GLY A 317 19.98 13.01 34.15
C GLY A 317 19.20 12.36 35.28
N THR A 318 19.18 13.00 36.46
CA THR A 318 18.48 12.45 37.64
C THR A 318 16.97 12.28 37.42
N ASN A 319 16.40 13.07 36.51
CA ASN A 319 14.97 13.03 36.16
C ASN A 319 14.69 12.18 34.91
N ASN A 320 15.72 11.54 34.34
CA ASN A 320 15.63 10.63 33.19
C ASN A 320 16.53 9.41 33.45
N PRO A 321 16.13 8.52 34.38
CA PRO A 321 16.93 7.37 34.74
C PRO A 321 16.95 6.33 33.61
N VAL A 322 17.91 5.42 33.70
CA VAL A 322 17.90 4.17 32.93
C VAL A 322 17.08 3.15 33.69
N PHE A 323 16.01 2.68 33.08
CA PHE A 323 15.16 1.62 33.60
C PHE A 323 15.69 0.25 33.19
N LEU A 324 15.60 -0.73 34.09
CA LEU A 324 16.17 -2.07 33.93
C LEU A 324 15.11 -3.15 34.23
N PRO A 325 15.26 -4.38 33.70
CA PRO A 325 14.40 -5.51 34.07
C PRO A 325 14.41 -5.86 35.57
N SER A 326 15.44 -5.41 36.31
CA SER A 326 15.53 -5.59 37.77
C SER A 326 14.76 -4.56 38.59
N ASP A 327 14.22 -3.51 37.96
CA ASP A 327 13.38 -2.53 38.64
C ASP A 327 12.06 -3.16 39.11
N PRO A 328 11.30 -2.50 40.00
CA PRO A 328 9.96 -2.96 40.35
C PRO A 328 9.11 -3.25 39.11
N VAL A 329 8.35 -4.35 39.13
CA VAL A 329 7.66 -4.90 37.94
C VAL A 329 6.86 -3.83 37.17
N TYR A 330 6.12 -2.97 37.87
CA TYR A 330 5.33 -1.92 37.23
C TYR A 330 6.18 -0.76 36.69
N THR A 331 7.33 -0.47 37.28
CA THR A 331 8.28 0.53 36.78
C THR A 331 8.85 0.08 35.44
N TRP A 332 9.34 -1.15 35.36
CA TRP A 332 9.85 -1.72 34.11
C TRP A 332 8.77 -1.84 33.04
N MET A 333 7.57 -2.30 33.43
CA MET A 333 6.41 -2.38 32.54
C MET A 333 6.06 -0.99 31.96
N LEU A 334 6.01 0.06 32.78
CA LEU A 334 5.74 1.42 32.31
C LEU A 334 6.82 1.93 31.36
N ALA A 335 8.11 1.66 31.62
CA ALA A 335 9.19 2.04 30.71
C ALA A 335 9.01 1.39 29.32
N LYS A 336 8.67 0.09 29.27
CA LYS A 336 8.35 -0.61 28.02
C LYS A 336 7.11 -0.04 27.34
N MET A 337 6.06 0.33 28.08
CA MET A 337 4.86 0.94 27.51
C MET A 337 5.15 2.31 26.89
N TRP A 338 5.93 3.15 27.56
CA TRP A 338 6.37 4.45 27.01
C TRP A 338 7.22 4.27 25.75
N TYR A 339 8.15 3.31 25.76
CA TYR A 339 8.89 2.96 24.55
C TYR A 339 7.95 2.52 23.42
N SER A 340 7.01 1.62 23.69
CA SER A 340 6.05 1.14 22.68
C SER A 340 5.17 2.26 22.11
N LEU A 341 4.84 3.28 22.91
CA LEU A 341 4.13 4.46 22.44
C LEU A 341 4.98 5.32 21.49
N ALA A 342 6.27 5.50 21.80
CA ALA A 342 7.22 6.19 20.92
C ALA A 342 7.43 5.42 19.61
N ASP A 343 7.63 4.10 19.69
CA ASP A 343 7.75 3.21 18.53
C ASP A 343 6.49 3.23 17.66
N ALA A 344 5.29 3.23 18.25
CA ALA A 344 4.03 3.35 17.51
C ALA A 344 3.90 4.71 16.79
N THR A 345 4.39 5.78 17.43
CA THR A 345 4.43 7.13 16.84
C THR A 345 5.38 7.17 15.64
N TYR A 346 6.58 6.60 15.78
CA TYR A 346 7.52 6.44 14.68
C TYR A 346 6.92 5.61 13.56
N HIS A 347 6.34 4.44 13.88
CA HIS A 347 5.76 3.53 12.89
C HIS A 347 4.68 4.22 12.06
N GLN A 348 3.70 4.87 12.71
CA GLN A 348 2.63 5.53 11.97
C GLN A 348 3.18 6.71 11.17
N GLY A 349 3.95 7.59 11.78
CA GLY A 349 4.42 8.82 11.12
C GLY A 349 5.42 8.58 9.99
N LEU A 350 6.29 7.58 10.14
CA LEU A 350 7.39 7.33 9.21
C LEU A 350 7.22 6.00 8.48
N THR A 351 7.33 4.86 9.17
CA THR A 351 7.34 3.54 8.51
C THR A 351 6.09 3.27 7.64
N HIS A 352 4.93 3.79 8.04
CA HIS A 352 3.66 3.56 7.33
C HIS A 352 3.28 4.71 6.39
N LEU A 353 3.34 5.97 6.86
CA LEU A 353 2.87 7.13 6.09
C LEU A 353 3.93 7.73 5.15
N SER A 354 5.22 7.59 5.44
CA SER A 354 6.30 8.21 4.65
C SER A 354 6.86 7.33 3.53
N THR A 355 6.48 6.05 3.53
CA THR A 355 6.67 5.09 2.43
C THR A 355 5.51 5.16 1.45
#